data_AF-A0A812NQR6-F1
#
_entry.id   AF-A0A812NQR6-F1
#
_cell.length_a   1.000
_cell.length_b   1.000
_cell.length_c   1.000
_cell.angle_alpha   90.00
_cell.angle_beta   90.00
_cell.angle_gamma   90.00
#
_symmetry.space_group_name_H-M   'P 1'
#
loop_
_entity.id
_entity.type
_entity.pdbx_description
1 polymer ?
#
loop_
_entity_poly.entity_id
_entity_poly.type
_entity_poly.pdbx_seq_one_letter_code
_entity_poly.pdbx_strand_id
1 'polypeptide(L)'
;PFEQVPDTTHRPSLRTMARSSSVLAGGLLGAASLGGLAFLAPGQSRQVEVQREVAVAAQAPGFLASTSSTGSAAQGVTGALAVAGLSVAAVRGASAASRQKGIKPRAAKSVVACNSLAKLKIDEVDLKDKRVFIRVDFNVPQDKKDPNIITNTARIDAALPTIKYALDNGAKSVVLCSHLGRPNGQKDEKFSMKPVAKVVEEKLGRPVKLMNDVVGEEVEAACADPEPGTVILLENSRYYVEEESKGKDADGKKVKADADQVKEFRASLAKLADIYCSDAFGTAHRAHSSMVGEGYPVKCSGFLLAKELDYFAKVVDAPTRPVCGILGGAKVADKIQLIMNLLDKVDIMIIGGGMAFTFIKEAGVDIGNSLYDEEGAKLVPEIKKKAEEKGVELILPVDFVCSSKFGDDGEIKEGDMSTGVPEGFLGLDIGPKSIAMNDEAIKKSKTIVWNGPMGVFEMEAFEKGTKQMMETIVAVTKEGAVSVIGGGDTATACKKYDTVDKVSHCSTGGGASLELLEGKLLPGVAALDDSKAMADA
;
A
#
# COMPACT_ATOMS: atom_id res chain seq x y z
N PRO A 1 57.81 27.01 4.07
CA PRO A 1 58.04 26.34 2.77
C PRO A 1 56.73 26.32 1.97
N PHE A 2 56.58 27.09 0.88
CA PHE A 2 57.29 26.94 -0.40
C PHE A 2 57.13 25.50 -0.97
N GLU A 3 56.66 25.27 -2.21
CA GLU A 3 56.66 26.20 -3.36
C GLU A 3 55.59 25.94 -4.46
N GLN A 4 54.97 27.04 -4.93
CA GLN A 4 54.49 27.39 -6.30
C GLN A 4 53.50 26.54 -7.14
N VAL A 5 52.83 27.28 -8.04
CA VAL A 5 51.99 26.87 -9.19
C VAL A 5 52.69 27.34 -10.48
N PRO A 6 52.43 26.74 -11.65
CA PRO A 6 51.63 27.45 -12.69
C PRO A 6 50.67 26.48 -13.42
N ASP A 7 49.39 26.77 -13.61
CA ASP A 7 48.78 27.76 -14.55
C ASP A 7 49.33 27.71 -15.98
N THR A 8 48.50 27.20 -16.91
CA THR A 8 48.60 27.46 -18.35
C THR A 8 47.21 27.66 -18.95
N THR A 9 46.86 28.92 -19.21
CA THR A 9 45.63 29.26 -19.93
C THR A 9 45.70 28.90 -21.42
N HIS A 10 44.58 28.43 -22.00
CA HIS A 10 44.32 28.69 -23.42
C HIS A 10 42.82 28.72 -23.77
N ARG A 11 42.35 29.91 -24.16
CA ARG A 11 41.22 30.07 -25.09
C ARG A 11 41.77 30.37 -26.49
N PRO A 12 41.03 30.05 -27.55
CA PRO A 12 40.92 30.89 -28.74
C PRO A 12 39.53 31.58 -28.78
N SER A 13 39.36 32.55 -29.67
CA SER A 13 38.20 33.45 -29.68
C SER A 13 37.43 33.49 -31.01
N LEU A 14 36.12 33.73 -30.88
CA LEU A 14 35.24 34.47 -31.79
C LEU A 14 35.66 34.63 -33.27
N ARG A 15 34.80 34.15 -34.20
CA ARG A 15 34.36 35.00 -35.32
C ARG A 15 32.97 34.65 -35.87
N THR A 16 32.24 35.74 -36.12
CA THR A 16 30.91 35.86 -36.75
C THR A 16 30.79 35.21 -38.14
N MET A 17 29.58 34.69 -38.44
CA MET A 17 28.81 35.13 -39.61
C MET A 17 27.30 35.06 -39.35
N ALA A 18 26.54 35.86 -40.11
CA ALA A 18 25.08 35.89 -40.16
C ALA A 18 24.64 36.30 -41.58
N ARG A 19 23.33 36.17 -41.91
CA ARG A 19 22.67 36.22 -43.24
C ARG A 19 22.57 34.83 -43.92
N SER A 20 21.52 34.48 -44.69
CA SER A 20 20.17 35.07 -44.84
C SER A 20 19.23 34.15 -45.67
N SER A 21 17.93 34.52 -45.72
CA SER A 21 17.02 34.42 -46.90
C SER A 21 16.64 33.05 -47.53
N SER A 22 15.50 32.48 -47.09
CA SER A 22 14.18 32.38 -47.79
C SER A 22 14.02 31.92 -49.27
N VAL A 23 12.81 31.39 -49.58
CA VAL A 23 12.16 31.12 -50.92
C VAL A 23 12.56 29.76 -51.57
N LEU A 24 11.74 28.93 -52.27
CA LEU A 24 10.27 28.78 -52.60
C LEU A 24 9.62 27.64 -51.74
N ALA A 25 8.34 27.22 -51.76
CA ALA A 25 7.06 27.48 -52.49
C ALA A 25 6.62 26.53 -53.67
N GLY A 26 5.39 25.95 -53.57
CA GLY A 26 4.74 24.99 -54.52
C GLY A 26 5.15 23.52 -54.31
N GLY A 27 4.37 22.44 -54.55
CA GLY A 27 3.00 22.12 -55.05
C GLY A 27 2.99 20.60 -55.37
N LEU A 28 1.94 19.76 -55.31
CA LEU A 28 0.51 19.90 -55.55
C LEU A 28 -0.30 18.72 -54.92
N LEU A 29 -1.63 18.89 -54.79
CA LEU A 29 -2.74 17.90 -54.75
C LEU A 29 -2.47 16.38 -54.59
N GLY A 30 -3.17 15.78 -53.60
CA GLY A 30 -3.51 14.35 -53.55
C GLY A 30 -4.58 14.08 -52.49
N ALA A 31 -5.83 13.83 -52.89
CA ALA A 31 -6.97 13.75 -51.97
C ALA A 31 -7.62 12.36 -51.94
N ALA A 32 -7.81 11.82 -50.74
CA ALA A 32 -8.72 10.72 -50.44
C ALA A 32 -9.33 10.95 -49.06
N SER A 33 -10.64 10.75 -48.92
CA SER A 33 -11.37 10.97 -47.66
C SER A 33 -11.94 9.66 -47.14
N LEU A 34 -12.07 9.56 -45.81
CA LEU A 34 -13.21 8.97 -45.10
C LEU A 34 -13.12 9.31 -43.60
N GLY A 35 -14.17 9.01 -42.83
CA GLY A 35 -14.38 9.54 -41.48
C GLY A 35 -13.38 9.09 -40.41
N GLY A 36 -13.36 9.69 -39.23
CA GLY A 36 -14.27 10.75 -38.76
C GLY A 36 -14.65 10.57 -37.29
N LEU A 37 -13.81 11.06 -36.38
CA LEU A 37 -14.05 11.13 -34.94
C LEU A 37 -13.35 12.40 -34.42
N ALA A 38 -14.12 13.35 -33.89
CA ALA A 38 -13.61 14.66 -33.51
C ALA A 38 -13.46 14.76 -31.98
N PHE A 39 -12.22 14.75 -31.49
CA PHE A 39 -11.89 15.20 -30.14
C PHE A 39 -11.80 16.74 -30.11
N LEU A 40 -12.41 17.35 -29.09
CA LEU A 40 -12.38 18.80 -28.89
C LEU A 40 -11.18 19.20 -28.02
N ALA A 41 -10.29 20.02 -28.58
CA ALA A 41 -9.28 20.75 -27.81
C ALA A 41 -9.83 22.13 -27.38
N PRO A 42 -9.45 22.67 -26.21
CA PRO A 42 -10.12 23.82 -25.61
C PRO A 42 -9.56 25.18 -26.05
N GLY A 43 -10.44 26.19 -26.08
CA GLY A 43 -10.06 27.58 -25.77
C GLY A 43 -10.34 28.63 -26.86
N GLN A 44 -11.43 29.39 -26.68
CA GLN A 44 -11.31 30.85 -26.58
C GLN A 44 -12.50 31.47 -25.83
N SER A 45 -12.29 32.69 -25.32
CA SER A 45 -13.16 33.37 -24.37
C SER A 45 -14.30 34.16 -25.04
N ARG A 46 -15.43 34.28 -24.32
CA ARG A 46 -16.37 35.40 -24.47
C ARG A 46 -16.85 35.88 -23.10
N GLN A 47 -17.29 37.13 -23.07
CA GLN A 47 -17.50 37.89 -21.84
C GLN A 47 -18.91 37.72 -21.27
N VAL A 48 -18.95 37.80 -19.94
CA VAL A 48 -19.99 38.41 -19.09
C VAL A 48 -21.22 38.99 -19.82
N GLU A 49 -22.38 38.48 -19.48
CA GLU A 49 -23.61 39.29 -19.40
C GLU A 49 -24.25 39.07 -18.02
N VAL A 50 -24.75 40.15 -17.41
CA VAL A 50 -25.31 40.14 -16.05
C VAL A 50 -26.75 40.58 -16.12
N GLN A 51 -27.67 39.75 -15.62
CA GLN A 51 -28.99 40.21 -15.21
C GLN A 51 -29.25 39.83 -13.75
N ARG A 52 -29.80 40.80 -13.02
CA ARG A 52 -30.35 40.64 -11.68
C ARG A 52 -31.85 40.44 -11.81
N GLU A 53 -32.43 39.65 -10.93
CA GLU A 53 -33.77 39.96 -10.41
C GLU A 53 -33.79 39.74 -8.89
N VAL A 54 -34.75 40.38 -8.20
CA VAL A 54 -34.76 40.54 -6.74
C VAL A 54 -36.09 40.07 -6.16
N ALA A 55 -36.02 39.46 -4.98
CA ALA A 55 -37.10 38.75 -4.31
C ALA A 55 -38.33 39.59 -3.90
N VAL A 56 -39.45 38.88 -3.71
CA VAL A 56 -40.53 39.21 -2.76
C VAL A 56 -40.91 37.90 -2.03
N ALA A 57 -41.38 37.97 -0.78
CA ALA A 57 -41.70 36.81 0.06
C ALA A 57 -43.00 36.94 0.87
N ALA A 58 -43.65 35.80 1.17
CA ALA A 58 -44.70 35.61 2.18
C ALA A 58 -44.70 34.11 2.58
N GLN A 59 -44.42 33.70 3.83
CA GLN A 59 -45.24 33.74 5.05
C GLN A 59 -46.43 32.75 5.09
N ALA A 60 -46.15 31.50 5.53
CA ALA A 60 -46.71 30.77 6.70
C ALA A 60 -48.25 30.71 6.95
N PRO A 61 -48.78 30.01 8.00
CA PRO A 61 -48.20 29.05 8.96
C PRO A 61 -49.01 27.73 9.12
N GLY A 62 -48.62 26.85 10.07
CA GLY A 62 -49.61 26.15 10.93
C GLY A 62 -49.46 24.65 11.25
N PHE A 63 -48.86 24.35 12.43
CA PHE A 63 -49.29 23.36 13.47
C PHE A 63 -49.50 21.86 13.07
N LEU A 64 -49.37 20.84 13.94
CA LEU A 64 -49.05 20.71 15.38
C LEU A 64 -48.36 19.34 15.62
N ALA A 65 -47.95 19.04 16.85
CA ALA A 65 -47.39 17.74 17.28
C ALA A 65 -48.12 17.20 18.51
N SER A 66 -48.04 15.88 18.81
CA SER A 66 -47.75 15.33 20.17
C SER A 66 -47.90 13.80 20.34
N THR A 67 -47.19 13.27 21.35
CA THR A 67 -47.58 12.17 22.29
C THR A 67 -47.95 10.74 21.84
N SER A 68 -46.94 9.84 21.91
CA SER A 68 -46.84 8.70 22.87
C SER A 68 -48.00 7.72 23.17
N SER A 69 -47.63 6.42 23.26
CA SER A 69 -47.90 5.44 24.36
C SER A 69 -48.65 4.11 24.03
N THR A 70 -48.06 3.01 24.52
CA THR A 70 -48.65 1.72 25.04
C THR A 70 -49.85 1.01 24.38
N GLY A 71 -49.79 -0.32 24.24
CA GLY A 71 -51.01 -1.15 24.15
C GLY A 71 -50.85 -2.62 23.72
N SER A 72 -51.10 -3.55 24.65
CA SER A 72 -51.05 -5.03 24.50
C SER A 72 -51.97 -5.65 23.41
N ALA A 73 -51.56 -6.85 22.95
CA ALA A 73 -52.30 -7.80 22.10
C ALA A 73 -53.63 -8.34 22.68
N ALA A 74 -54.48 -8.93 21.81
CA ALA A 74 -54.95 -10.34 21.93
C ALA A 74 -55.94 -10.83 20.81
N GLN A 75 -55.76 -12.11 20.40
CA GLN A 75 -56.76 -13.11 19.96
C GLN A 75 -57.71 -12.90 18.74
N GLY A 76 -58.06 -14.04 18.10
CA GLY A 76 -59.12 -14.19 17.07
C GLY A 76 -58.93 -15.47 16.23
N VAL A 77 -59.87 -16.43 16.27
CA VAL A 77 -59.71 -17.79 15.67
C VAL A 77 -60.99 -18.28 14.98
N THR A 78 -60.84 -18.99 13.86
CA THR A 78 -61.69 -20.04 13.19
C THR A 78 -61.50 -19.90 11.66
N GLY A 79 -61.63 -20.90 10.77
CA GLY A 79 -62.03 -22.32 10.76
C GLY A 79 -62.26 -22.70 9.27
N ALA A 80 -62.40 -23.95 8.79
CA ALA A 80 -62.28 -25.30 9.34
C ALA A 80 -61.57 -26.20 8.26
N LEU A 81 -61.89 -27.44 7.84
CA LEU A 81 -62.92 -28.46 8.14
C LEU A 81 -62.34 -29.90 7.92
N ALA A 82 -62.84 -30.70 6.98
CA ALA A 82 -62.46 -32.09 6.64
C ALA A 82 -62.84 -32.41 5.16
N VAL A 83 -62.67 -33.59 4.53
CA VAL A 83 -63.08 -34.98 4.90
C VAL A 83 -62.22 -36.08 4.23
N ALA A 84 -62.16 -37.23 4.92
CA ALA A 84 -61.50 -38.53 4.72
C ALA A 84 -61.40 -39.24 3.34
N GLY A 85 -60.54 -40.29 3.30
CA GLY A 85 -60.48 -41.39 2.31
C GLY A 85 -59.53 -42.52 2.79
N LEU A 86 -59.76 -43.79 2.44
CA LEU A 86 -59.09 -44.97 3.06
C LEU A 86 -58.18 -45.80 2.13
N SER A 87 -56.95 -46.05 2.62
CA SER A 87 -56.19 -47.33 2.71
C SER A 87 -56.03 -48.36 1.56
N VAL A 88 -54.83 -48.99 1.59
CA VAL A 88 -54.41 -50.32 1.07
C VAL A 88 -53.68 -50.42 -0.31
N ALA A 89 -52.33 -50.49 -0.20
CA ALA A 89 -51.36 -51.29 -0.96
C ALA A 89 -51.39 -51.44 -2.51
N ALA A 90 -50.32 -50.98 -3.15
CA ALA A 90 -49.76 -51.52 -4.41
C ALA A 90 -48.21 -51.46 -4.38
N VAL A 91 -47.52 -52.11 -5.32
CA VAL A 91 -46.09 -52.49 -5.19
C VAL A 91 -45.24 -52.10 -6.42
N ARG A 92 -43.94 -51.82 -6.18
CA ARG A 92 -42.82 -51.53 -7.13
C ARG A 92 -42.80 -50.15 -7.80
N GLY A 93 -41.58 -49.65 -7.99
CA GLY A 93 -41.25 -48.43 -8.76
C GLY A 93 -40.02 -47.74 -8.17
N ALA A 94 -38.87 -47.77 -8.86
CA ALA A 94 -37.62 -47.22 -8.34
C ALA A 94 -37.15 -46.00 -9.15
N SER A 95 -36.71 -44.94 -8.45
CA SER A 95 -35.55 -44.14 -8.84
C SER A 95 -35.09 -43.26 -7.66
N ALA A 96 -33.83 -42.82 -7.66
CA ALA A 96 -33.22 -42.10 -6.54
C ALA A 96 -33.51 -40.59 -6.58
N ALA A 97 -34.12 -40.05 -5.51
CA ALA A 97 -34.38 -38.63 -5.38
C ALA A 97 -33.12 -37.87 -4.91
N SER A 98 -32.59 -36.98 -5.76
CA SER A 98 -31.49 -36.08 -5.41
C SER A 98 -31.93 -35.08 -4.33
N ARG A 99 -31.33 -35.17 -3.13
CA ARG A 99 -31.53 -34.18 -2.06
C ARG A 99 -30.68 -32.93 -2.31
N GLN A 100 -31.21 -31.99 -3.08
CA GLN A 100 -30.72 -30.60 -2.99
C GLN A 100 -30.97 -30.06 -1.58
N LYS A 101 -29.90 -29.90 -0.79
CA LYS A 101 -29.95 -29.16 0.47
C LYS A 101 -30.07 -27.68 0.15
N GLY A 102 -31.22 -27.07 0.44
CA GLY A 102 -31.39 -25.62 0.32
C GLY A 102 -30.36 -24.88 1.16
N ILE A 103 -29.50 -24.09 0.51
CA ILE A 103 -28.51 -23.24 1.17
C ILE A 103 -29.27 -22.08 1.80
N LYS A 104 -29.41 -22.08 3.13
CA LYS A 104 -29.87 -20.88 3.84
C LYS A 104 -28.84 -19.77 3.62
N PRO A 105 -29.23 -18.55 3.23
CA PRO A 105 -28.29 -17.44 3.13
C PRO A 105 -27.69 -17.18 4.51
N ARG A 106 -26.38 -17.41 4.63
CA ARG A 106 -25.65 -17.15 5.87
C ARG A 106 -25.55 -15.64 5.98
N ALA A 107 -26.28 -15.05 6.94
CA ALA A 107 -26.34 -13.60 7.11
C ALA A 107 -24.92 -13.01 7.09
N ALA A 108 -24.68 -12.07 6.17
CA ALA A 108 -23.39 -11.41 6.08
C ALA A 108 -23.14 -10.70 7.40
N LYS A 109 -22.10 -11.13 8.13
CA LYS A 109 -21.57 -10.31 9.22
C LYS A 109 -21.13 -9.00 8.58
N SER A 110 -21.71 -7.88 9.00
CA SER A 110 -21.22 -6.56 8.62
C SER A 110 -19.72 -6.52 8.90
N VAL A 111 -18.93 -6.23 7.87
CA VAL A 111 -17.51 -5.96 8.06
C VAL A 111 -17.46 -4.60 8.72
N VAL A 112 -17.21 -4.59 10.03
CA VAL A 112 -16.85 -3.36 10.73
C VAL A 112 -15.54 -2.90 10.10
N ALA A 113 -15.62 -1.82 9.32
CA ALA A 113 -14.46 -1.15 8.76
C ALA A 113 -13.56 -0.65 9.88
N CYS A 114 -12.32 -0.30 9.56
CA CYS A 114 -11.51 0.43 10.52
C CYS A 114 -12.11 1.84 10.64
N ASN A 115 -12.96 2.06 11.65
CA ASN A 115 -13.69 3.34 11.81
C ASN A 115 -12.76 4.54 12.07
N SER A 116 -11.49 4.30 12.42
CA SER A 116 -10.46 5.32 12.46
C SER A 116 -9.07 4.72 12.25
N LEU A 117 -8.22 5.44 11.50
CA LEU A 117 -6.76 5.24 11.48
C LEU A 117 -6.07 6.00 12.63
N ALA A 118 -6.78 6.84 13.39
CA ALA A 118 -6.25 7.58 14.54
C ALA A 118 -6.14 6.67 15.79
N LYS A 119 -5.09 5.85 15.82
CA LYS A 119 -4.75 4.98 16.95
C LYS A 119 -3.91 5.71 17.99
N LEU A 120 -4.02 5.23 19.24
CA LEU A 120 -3.24 5.68 20.39
C LEU A 120 -1.74 5.59 20.07
N LYS A 121 -1.00 6.65 20.30
CA LYS A 121 0.44 6.76 20.01
C LYS A 121 1.29 6.63 21.28
N ILE A 122 2.54 6.22 21.14
CA ILE A 122 3.45 6.00 22.28
C ILE A 122 3.67 7.28 23.14
N ASP A 123 3.53 8.45 22.54
CA ASP A 123 3.59 9.78 23.18
C ASP A 123 2.28 10.23 23.84
N GLU A 124 1.19 9.46 23.72
CA GLU A 124 -0.09 9.66 24.44
C GLU A 124 -0.23 8.76 25.70
N VAL A 125 0.82 8.00 26.05
CA VAL A 125 0.84 6.99 27.11
C VAL A 125 1.86 7.34 28.21
N ASP A 126 1.48 7.13 29.48
CA ASP A 126 2.42 7.22 30.60
C ASP A 126 3.36 5.99 30.63
N LEU A 127 4.61 6.20 30.22
CA LEU A 127 5.64 5.17 30.19
C LEU A 127 6.43 5.08 31.51
N LYS A 128 6.20 5.98 32.47
CA LYS A 128 7.10 6.14 33.62
C LYS A 128 7.07 4.92 34.53
N ASP A 129 8.27 4.40 34.84
CA ASP A 129 8.50 3.20 35.63
C ASP A 129 7.87 1.92 35.02
N LYS A 130 7.39 1.97 33.76
CA LYS A 130 6.76 0.85 33.04
C LYS A 130 7.77 0.05 32.23
N ARG A 131 7.49 -1.23 32.08
CA ARG A 131 8.10 -2.11 31.08
C ARG A 131 7.31 -1.96 29.77
N VAL A 132 7.98 -1.78 28.64
CA VAL A 132 7.34 -1.57 27.33
C VAL A 132 7.77 -2.65 26.33
N PHE A 133 6.84 -3.44 25.81
CA PHE A 133 7.09 -4.38 24.73
C PHE A 133 6.89 -3.67 23.39
N ILE A 134 7.93 -3.63 22.56
CA ILE A 134 7.89 -3.00 21.23
C ILE A 134 8.02 -4.07 20.15
N ARG A 135 6.95 -4.26 19.37
CA ARG A 135 6.98 -5.07 18.16
C ARG A 135 7.57 -4.26 17.01
N VAL A 136 8.82 -4.55 16.66
CA VAL A 136 9.60 -3.85 15.61
C VAL A 136 9.77 -4.72 14.36
N ASP A 137 10.03 -4.11 13.21
CA ASP A 137 10.44 -4.80 11.98
C ASP A 137 11.96 -4.72 11.80
N PHE A 138 12.70 -5.64 12.41
CA PHE A 138 14.13 -5.86 12.12
C PHE A 138 14.36 -7.02 11.13
N ASN A 139 13.42 -7.32 10.24
CA ASN A 139 13.67 -8.25 9.13
C ASN A 139 14.54 -7.55 8.07
N VAL A 140 15.86 -7.50 8.32
CA VAL A 140 16.88 -6.82 7.52
C VAL A 140 17.55 -7.75 6.50
N PRO A 141 18.05 -7.24 5.36
CA PRO A 141 18.84 -8.03 4.43
C PRO A 141 20.26 -8.25 4.98
N GLN A 142 20.62 -9.52 5.14
CA GLN A 142 21.98 -9.96 5.48
C GLN A 142 22.82 -10.15 4.19
N ASP A 143 24.14 -10.21 4.31
CA ASP A 143 25.01 -10.52 3.16
C ASP A 143 24.79 -11.96 2.66
N LYS A 144 25.04 -12.18 1.36
CA LYS A 144 24.84 -13.47 0.70
C LYS A 144 25.92 -14.52 1.06
N LYS A 145 27.06 -14.09 1.61
CA LYS A 145 28.19 -14.95 2.00
C LYS A 145 28.27 -15.12 3.52
N ASP A 146 28.08 -14.03 4.27
CA ASP A 146 28.03 -14.07 5.74
C ASP A 146 26.70 -13.51 6.29
N PRO A 147 25.79 -14.36 6.82
CA PRO A 147 24.54 -13.90 7.40
C PRO A 147 24.72 -13.05 8.67
N ASN A 148 25.92 -12.97 9.26
CA ASN A 148 26.20 -12.10 10.40
C ASN A 148 26.35 -10.61 10.01
N ILE A 149 26.54 -10.32 8.71
CA ILE A 149 26.71 -8.95 8.20
C ILE A 149 25.37 -8.42 7.71
N ILE A 150 24.88 -7.32 8.30
CA ILE A 150 23.65 -6.63 7.87
C ILE A 150 24.01 -5.61 6.80
N THR A 151 23.42 -5.74 5.60
CA THR A 151 23.77 -4.92 4.42
C THR A 151 22.95 -3.64 4.29
N ASN A 152 21.81 -3.54 4.98
CA ASN A 152 20.99 -2.33 5.02
C ASN A 152 20.32 -2.20 6.40
N THR A 153 20.69 -1.17 7.13
CA THR A 153 20.25 -0.95 8.52
C THR A 153 19.02 -0.05 8.66
N ALA A 154 18.48 0.50 7.56
CA ALA A 154 17.38 1.47 7.58
C ALA A 154 16.12 1.03 8.36
N ARG A 155 15.85 -0.28 8.43
CA ARG A 155 14.75 -0.87 9.22
C ARG A 155 15.01 -0.82 10.73
N ILE A 156 16.27 -0.97 11.15
CA ILE A 156 16.69 -0.76 12.54
C ILE A 156 16.61 0.73 12.86
N ASP A 157 17.18 1.58 12.00
CA ASP A 157 17.18 3.03 12.18
C ASP A 157 15.77 3.63 12.33
N ALA A 158 14.79 3.13 11.57
CA ALA A 158 13.41 3.61 11.61
C ALA A 158 12.68 3.32 12.95
N ALA A 159 13.10 2.32 13.73
CA ALA A 159 12.52 2.03 15.05
C ALA A 159 13.26 2.71 16.22
N LEU A 160 14.50 3.19 16.01
CA LEU A 160 15.28 3.88 17.05
C LEU A 160 14.56 5.07 17.71
N PRO A 161 13.75 5.90 17.00
CA PRO A 161 13.00 6.99 17.64
C PRO A 161 12.05 6.48 18.74
N THR A 162 11.29 5.43 18.46
CA THR A 162 10.34 4.81 19.40
C THR A 162 11.07 4.21 20.61
N ILE A 163 12.19 3.53 20.37
CA ILE A 163 13.02 2.91 21.43
C ILE A 163 13.65 3.97 22.33
N LYS A 164 14.23 5.02 21.74
CA LYS A 164 14.87 6.11 22.49
C LYS A 164 13.82 6.90 23.29
N TYR A 165 12.70 7.28 22.67
CA TYR A 165 11.61 7.97 23.36
C TYR A 165 11.09 7.20 24.58
N ALA A 166 10.92 5.88 24.48
CA ALA A 166 10.47 5.08 25.63
C ALA A 166 11.45 5.18 26.82
N LEU A 167 12.74 5.00 26.56
CA LEU A 167 13.80 5.08 27.58
C LEU A 167 13.93 6.50 28.15
N ASP A 168 13.91 7.51 27.30
CA ASP A 168 14.15 8.90 27.67
C ASP A 168 12.93 9.54 28.38
N ASN A 169 11.72 8.97 28.22
CA ASN A 169 10.53 9.29 29.03
C ASN A 169 10.35 8.36 30.25
N GLY A 170 11.40 7.65 30.66
CA GLY A 170 11.43 6.94 31.94
C GLY A 170 10.79 5.56 31.96
N ALA A 171 10.68 4.87 30.81
CA ALA A 171 10.39 3.44 30.81
C ALA A 171 11.47 2.68 31.60
N LYS A 172 11.04 1.83 32.53
CA LYS A 172 11.91 0.96 33.33
C LYS A 172 12.68 -0.01 32.43
N SER A 173 12.04 -0.55 31.39
CA SER A 173 12.71 -1.36 30.38
C SER A 173 11.98 -1.36 29.05
N VAL A 174 12.72 -1.71 28.00
CA VAL A 174 12.19 -1.92 26.65
C VAL A 174 12.48 -3.36 26.22
N VAL A 175 11.43 -4.11 25.91
CA VAL A 175 11.50 -5.48 25.38
C VAL A 175 11.20 -5.46 23.89
N LEU A 176 12.24 -5.61 23.07
CA LEU A 176 12.15 -5.62 21.61
C LEU A 176 11.82 -7.02 21.10
N CYS A 177 10.79 -7.13 20.27
CA CYS A 177 10.43 -8.39 19.62
C CYS A 177 10.40 -8.20 18.10
N SER A 178 11.26 -8.90 17.36
CA SER A 178 11.27 -8.93 15.89
C SER A 178 11.08 -10.34 15.34
N HIS A 179 11.02 -10.47 14.02
CA HIS A 179 11.35 -11.68 13.30
C HIS A 179 12.45 -11.39 12.27
N LEU A 180 13.06 -12.44 11.74
CA LEU A 180 14.02 -12.38 10.63
C LEU A 180 13.78 -13.55 9.67
N GLY A 181 13.75 -13.27 8.36
CA GLY A 181 13.60 -14.27 7.31
C GLY A 181 12.34 -15.14 7.42
N ARG A 182 12.49 -16.45 7.17
CA ARG A 182 11.39 -17.43 7.17
C ARG A 182 11.84 -18.79 7.76
N PRO A 183 12.07 -18.88 9.08
CA PRO A 183 12.36 -20.14 9.77
C PRO A 183 11.20 -21.15 9.78
N ASN A 184 9.95 -20.70 9.63
CA ASN A 184 8.74 -21.56 9.58
C ASN A 184 8.45 -22.34 10.88
N GLY A 185 8.71 -21.79 12.07
CA GLY A 185 8.49 -22.49 13.34
C GLY A 185 9.61 -23.48 13.71
N GLN A 186 10.86 -23.16 13.33
CA GLN A 186 12.05 -23.95 13.67
C GLN A 186 13.19 -23.03 14.11
N LYS A 187 14.03 -23.49 15.03
CA LYS A 187 15.23 -22.77 15.48
C LYS A 187 16.39 -23.06 14.52
N ASP A 188 16.70 -22.11 13.65
CA ASP A 188 17.79 -22.15 12.66
C ASP A 188 18.67 -20.90 12.86
N GLU A 189 19.93 -21.09 13.27
CA GLU A 189 20.86 -20.01 13.59
C GLU A 189 21.05 -18.98 12.47
N LYS A 190 20.82 -19.37 11.21
CA LYS A 190 20.85 -18.48 10.05
C LYS A 190 19.89 -17.29 10.18
N PHE A 191 18.77 -17.49 10.88
CA PHE A 191 17.74 -16.48 11.12
C PHE A 191 17.78 -15.92 12.55
N SER A 192 18.89 -16.08 13.28
CA SER A 192 19.05 -15.55 14.64
C SER A 192 19.12 -14.02 14.65
N MET A 193 18.63 -13.44 15.74
CA MET A 193 18.71 -12.01 16.07
C MET A 193 20.11 -11.58 16.57
N LYS A 194 21.06 -12.51 16.77
CA LYS A 194 22.47 -12.25 17.14
C LYS A 194 23.16 -11.09 16.37
N PRO A 195 23.13 -11.00 15.02
CA PRO A 195 23.70 -9.87 14.30
C PRO A 195 22.91 -8.57 14.46
N VAL A 196 21.58 -8.65 14.61
CA VAL A 196 20.72 -7.49 14.83
C VAL A 196 21.00 -6.86 16.20
N ALA A 197 21.16 -7.67 17.25
CA ALA A 197 21.46 -7.22 18.61
C ALA A 197 22.66 -6.25 18.65
N LYS A 198 23.77 -6.63 18.01
CA LYS A 198 25.00 -5.84 17.92
C LYS A 198 24.78 -4.48 17.26
N VAL A 199 24.03 -4.45 16.15
CA VAL A 199 23.76 -3.21 15.39
C VAL A 199 22.76 -2.31 16.11
N VAL A 200 21.81 -2.88 16.87
CA VAL A 200 20.92 -2.09 17.74
C VAL A 200 21.71 -1.49 18.90
N GLU A 201 22.59 -2.26 19.55
CA GLU A 201 23.48 -1.80 20.64
C GLU A 201 24.38 -0.65 20.18
N GLU A 202 25.04 -0.80 19.04
CA GLU A 202 25.89 0.23 18.41
C GLU A 202 25.13 1.53 18.14
N LYS A 203 23.95 1.46 17.49
CA LYS A 203 23.15 2.64 17.10
C LYS A 203 22.34 3.27 18.24
N LEU A 204 22.11 2.52 19.32
CA LEU A 204 21.48 3.02 20.53
C LEU A 204 22.49 3.65 21.49
N GLY A 205 23.75 3.19 21.47
CA GLY A 205 24.79 3.61 22.42
C GLY A 205 24.54 3.09 23.84
N ARG A 206 23.78 1.99 23.97
CA ARG A 206 23.41 1.36 25.25
C ARG A 206 23.42 -0.17 25.08
N PRO A 207 23.84 -0.96 26.10
CA PRO A 207 23.85 -2.42 26.01
C PRO A 207 22.48 -3.03 25.68
N VAL A 208 22.45 -4.06 24.84
CA VAL A 208 21.23 -4.79 24.45
C VAL A 208 21.33 -6.24 24.89
N LYS A 209 20.56 -6.61 25.91
CA LYS A 209 20.47 -7.99 26.39
C LYS A 209 19.68 -8.85 25.41
N LEU A 210 20.38 -9.53 24.50
CA LEU A 210 19.79 -10.58 23.68
C LEU A 210 19.44 -11.79 24.55
N MET A 211 18.18 -12.24 24.48
CA MET A 211 17.73 -13.49 25.09
C MET A 211 17.97 -14.69 24.14
N ASN A 212 18.13 -15.88 24.71
CA ASN A 212 18.26 -17.13 23.95
C ASN A 212 16.92 -17.59 23.32
N ASP A 213 15.80 -16.95 23.69
CA ASP A 213 14.46 -17.37 23.29
C ASP A 213 13.46 -16.20 23.25
N VAL A 214 12.20 -16.52 22.95
CA VAL A 214 11.09 -15.55 22.82
C VAL A 214 10.16 -15.55 24.04
N VAL A 215 10.00 -16.70 24.70
CA VAL A 215 9.10 -16.94 25.84
C VAL A 215 9.70 -18.00 26.77
N GLY A 216 9.10 -18.22 27.95
CA GLY A 216 9.54 -19.20 28.94
C GLY A 216 10.30 -18.58 30.13
N GLU A 217 10.61 -19.40 31.14
CA GLU A 217 11.02 -18.93 32.48
C GLU A 217 12.23 -17.99 32.48
N GLU A 218 13.27 -18.26 31.67
CA GLU A 218 14.46 -17.39 31.55
C GLU A 218 14.09 -16.00 31.02
N VAL A 219 13.18 -15.93 30.03
CA VAL A 219 12.72 -14.69 29.41
C VAL A 219 11.77 -13.93 30.34
N GLU A 220 10.84 -14.63 30.99
CA GLU A 220 9.93 -14.05 31.96
C GLU A 220 10.68 -13.48 33.17
N ALA A 221 11.65 -14.22 33.74
CA ALA A 221 12.49 -13.73 34.83
C ALA A 221 13.36 -12.54 34.40
N ALA A 222 13.94 -12.58 33.20
CA ALA A 222 14.71 -11.47 32.65
C ALA A 222 13.90 -10.19 32.43
N CYS A 223 12.59 -10.31 32.18
CA CYS A 223 11.67 -9.20 31.93
C CYS A 223 10.83 -8.80 33.15
N ALA A 224 10.85 -9.56 34.25
CA ALA A 224 10.01 -9.29 35.42
C ALA A 224 10.41 -8.03 36.18
N ASP A 225 11.69 -7.93 36.58
CA ASP A 225 12.21 -6.81 37.37
C ASP A 225 13.63 -6.38 36.91
N PRO A 226 13.79 -5.90 35.67
CA PRO A 226 15.08 -5.44 35.15
C PRO A 226 15.47 -4.05 35.69
N GLU A 227 16.78 -3.77 35.67
CA GLU A 227 17.35 -2.46 36.02
C GLU A 227 16.79 -1.32 35.14
N PRO A 228 16.55 -0.11 35.69
CA PRO A 228 16.02 1.01 34.92
C PRO A 228 16.83 1.36 33.66
N GLY A 229 16.13 1.46 32.53
CA GLY A 229 16.72 1.72 31.22
C GLY A 229 17.30 0.50 30.50
N THR A 230 17.06 -0.72 31.02
CA THR A 230 17.48 -1.97 30.35
C THR A 230 16.76 -2.15 29.02
N VAL A 231 17.52 -2.49 27.98
CA VAL A 231 16.97 -2.95 26.68
C VAL A 231 17.21 -4.43 26.52
N ILE A 232 16.13 -5.16 26.29
CA ILE A 232 16.11 -6.60 26.05
C ILE A 232 15.70 -6.81 24.58
N LEU A 233 16.43 -7.66 23.85
CA LEU A 233 16.01 -8.14 22.54
C LEU A 233 15.68 -9.62 22.64
N LEU A 234 14.46 -9.98 22.24
CA LEU A 234 14.06 -11.37 22.11
C LEU A 234 14.68 -11.99 20.85
N GLU A 235 14.86 -13.31 20.87
CA GLU A 235 15.21 -14.07 19.68
C GLU A 235 14.03 -14.05 18.65
N ASN A 236 14.24 -14.60 17.46
CA ASN A 236 13.31 -14.51 16.33
C ASN A 236 11.92 -15.10 16.63
N SER A 237 10.87 -14.26 16.64
CA SER A 237 9.50 -14.68 16.98
C SER A 237 8.96 -15.82 16.10
N ARG A 238 9.45 -15.99 14.87
CA ARG A 238 9.04 -17.06 13.94
C ARG A 238 9.75 -18.40 14.16
N TYR A 239 10.62 -18.53 15.16
CA TYR A 239 11.05 -19.84 15.65
C TYR A 239 9.89 -20.64 16.27
N TYR A 240 8.83 -19.96 16.69
CA TYR A 240 7.58 -20.55 17.18
C TYR A 240 6.56 -20.66 16.04
N VAL A 241 5.84 -21.79 15.99
CA VAL A 241 4.77 -22.02 14.99
C VAL A 241 3.49 -21.23 15.35
N GLU A 242 3.36 -20.89 16.63
CA GLU A 242 2.31 -20.11 17.28
C GLU A 242 2.29 -18.63 16.84
N GLU A 243 3.42 -18.11 16.33
CA GLU A 243 3.55 -16.76 15.80
C GLU A 243 2.78 -16.57 14.48
N GLU A 244 3.05 -17.41 13.48
CA GLU A 244 2.34 -17.38 12.18
C GLU A 244 1.10 -18.30 12.14
N SER A 245 0.85 -19.01 13.24
CA SER A 245 -0.10 -20.13 13.37
C SER A 245 0.13 -21.28 12.37
N LYS A 246 1.26 -21.31 11.68
CA LYS A 246 1.62 -22.27 10.62
C LYS A 246 3.13 -22.32 10.42
N GLY A 247 3.64 -23.48 10.07
CA GLY A 247 5.07 -23.73 9.97
C GLY A 247 5.40 -25.01 9.22
N LYS A 248 6.57 -25.56 9.48
CA LYS A 248 7.01 -26.87 8.98
C LYS A 248 7.62 -27.72 10.09
N ASP A 249 7.48 -29.04 10.00
CA ASP A 249 8.29 -29.97 10.78
C ASP A 249 9.69 -30.16 10.16
N ALA A 250 10.56 -30.93 10.82
CA ALA A 250 11.91 -31.24 10.32
C ALA A 250 11.92 -31.98 8.97
N ASP A 251 10.83 -32.70 8.64
CA ASP A 251 10.63 -33.35 7.34
C ASP A 251 10.10 -32.37 6.26
N GLY A 252 9.88 -31.10 6.62
CA GLY A 252 9.38 -30.05 5.73
C GLY A 252 7.86 -30.07 5.48
N LYS A 253 7.11 -30.94 6.15
CA LYS A 253 5.64 -31.06 6.07
C LYS A 253 4.99 -29.88 6.78
N LYS A 254 3.81 -29.45 6.33
CA LYS A 254 3.09 -28.30 6.89
C LYS A 254 2.56 -28.62 8.29
N VAL A 255 3.03 -27.88 9.29
CA VAL A 255 2.49 -27.88 10.66
C VAL A 255 1.57 -26.68 10.83
N LYS A 256 0.56 -26.80 11.69
CA LYS A 256 -0.32 -25.71 12.10
C LYS A 256 -0.44 -25.75 13.63
N ALA A 257 -0.25 -24.61 14.29
CA ALA A 257 -0.56 -24.49 15.70
C ALA A 257 -2.07 -24.60 15.93
N ASP A 258 -2.47 -25.19 17.06
CA ASP A 258 -3.86 -25.12 17.52
C ASP A 258 -4.17 -23.77 18.20
N ALA A 259 -5.42 -23.56 18.59
CA ALA A 259 -5.87 -22.28 19.13
C ALA A 259 -5.41 -22.05 20.57
N ASP A 260 -5.19 -23.11 21.34
CA ASP A 260 -4.81 -23.02 22.75
C ASP A 260 -3.29 -22.82 22.88
N GLN A 261 -2.48 -23.48 22.03
CA GLN A 261 -1.05 -23.18 21.84
C GLN A 261 -0.80 -21.70 21.48
N VAL A 262 -1.54 -21.18 20.49
CA VAL A 262 -1.46 -19.76 20.09
C VAL A 262 -1.83 -18.83 21.23
N LYS A 263 -2.83 -19.19 22.04
CA LYS A 263 -3.27 -18.42 23.21
C LYS A 263 -2.26 -18.46 24.36
N GLU A 264 -1.66 -19.61 24.65
CA GLU A 264 -0.62 -19.77 25.67
C GLU A 264 0.64 -18.98 25.30
N PHE A 265 1.07 -19.04 24.03
CA PHE A 265 2.16 -18.21 23.52
C PHE A 265 1.89 -16.71 23.66
N ARG A 266 0.67 -16.24 23.33
CA ARG A 266 0.26 -14.83 23.55
C ARG A 266 0.22 -14.45 25.03
N ALA A 267 -0.35 -15.30 25.88
CA ALA A 267 -0.35 -15.09 27.33
C ALA A 267 1.07 -15.02 27.91
N SER A 268 2.03 -15.74 27.32
CA SER A 268 3.45 -15.71 27.71
C SER A 268 4.11 -14.40 27.27
N LEU A 269 3.88 -13.96 26.03
CA LEU A 269 4.29 -12.63 25.54
C LEU A 269 3.70 -11.49 26.40
N ALA A 270 2.48 -11.63 26.91
CA ALA A 270 1.78 -10.62 27.72
C ALA A 270 2.40 -10.38 29.11
N LYS A 271 3.18 -11.33 29.65
CA LYS A 271 3.89 -11.16 30.94
C LYS A 271 5.10 -10.24 30.85
N LEU A 272 5.68 -10.11 29.66
CA LEU A 272 7.03 -9.55 29.46
C LEU A 272 7.10 -8.03 29.67
N ALA A 273 5.96 -7.33 29.60
CA ALA A 273 5.89 -5.89 29.81
C ALA A 273 4.51 -5.47 30.33
N ASP A 274 4.33 -4.16 30.58
CA ASP A 274 3.08 -3.58 31.09
C ASP A 274 2.29 -2.87 29.97
N ILE A 275 3.00 -2.41 28.93
CA ILE A 275 2.46 -1.71 27.75
C ILE A 275 2.92 -2.43 26.48
N TYR A 276 2.02 -2.57 25.50
CA TYR A 276 2.34 -3.02 24.15
C TYR A 276 2.41 -1.83 23.19
N CYS A 277 3.47 -1.80 22.37
CA CYS A 277 3.69 -0.83 21.31
C CYS A 277 3.92 -1.58 19.99
N SER A 278 3.13 -1.29 18.95
CA SER A 278 3.36 -1.82 17.60
C SER A 278 4.04 -0.78 16.72
N ASP A 279 5.24 -1.11 16.23
CA ASP A 279 6.05 -0.25 15.34
C ASP A 279 6.47 -0.99 14.05
N ALA A 280 5.80 -2.11 13.75
CA ALA A 280 6.12 -3.02 12.65
C ALA A 280 5.04 -2.99 11.54
N PHE A 281 4.78 -1.81 10.95
CA PHE A 281 3.69 -1.62 9.99
C PHE A 281 3.70 -2.64 8.83
N GLY A 282 4.88 -3.01 8.32
CA GLY A 282 5.04 -4.04 7.28
C GLY A 282 4.55 -5.46 7.64
N THR A 283 4.20 -5.71 8.90
CA THR A 283 3.59 -6.97 9.36
C THR A 283 2.13 -6.77 9.83
N ALA A 284 1.61 -5.54 9.87
CA ALA A 284 0.30 -5.23 10.43
C ALA A 284 -0.91 -5.78 9.65
N HIS A 285 -0.71 -6.21 8.39
CA HIS A 285 -1.69 -7.01 7.63
C HIS A 285 -1.89 -8.44 8.17
N ARG A 286 -1.15 -8.85 9.21
CA ARG A 286 -1.15 -10.23 9.71
C ARG A 286 -1.62 -10.32 11.14
N ALA A 287 -2.58 -11.20 11.39
CA ALA A 287 -3.04 -11.58 12.73
C ALA A 287 -2.05 -12.51 13.47
N HIS A 288 -0.75 -12.26 13.32
CA HIS A 288 0.32 -12.98 14.02
C HIS A 288 0.30 -12.64 15.51
N SER A 289 0.77 -13.56 16.35
CA SER A 289 0.64 -13.44 17.81
C SER A 289 1.38 -12.23 18.39
N SER A 290 2.56 -11.90 17.87
CA SER A 290 3.30 -10.68 18.24
C SER A 290 2.66 -9.37 17.75
N MET A 291 1.71 -9.40 16.81
CA MET A 291 1.14 -8.20 16.16
C MET A 291 -0.16 -7.70 16.80
N VAL A 292 -0.80 -8.48 17.67
CA VAL A 292 -2.15 -8.20 18.19
C VAL A 292 -2.18 -7.73 19.66
N GLY A 293 -1.05 -7.71 20.36
CA GLY A 293 -0.98 -7.25 21.75
C GLY A 293 -1.92 -7.95 22.74
N GLU A 294 -2.36 -9.17 22.44
CA GLU A 294 -3.39 -9.87 23.22
C GLU A 294 -2.92 -10.11 24.67
N GLY A 295 -3.72 -9.69 25.64
CA GLY A 295 -3.40 -9.74 27.07
C GLY A 295 -2.82 -8.45 27.65
N TYR A 296 -2.38 -7.49 26.82
CA TYR A 296 -1.89 -6.19 27.30
C TYR A 296 -3.03 -5.21 27.64
N PRO A 297 -2.91 -4.41 28.72
CA PRO A 297 -3.92 -3.44 29.13
C PRO A 297 -3.88 -2.13 28.32
N VAL A 298 -2.76 -1.83 27.64
CA VAL A 298 -2.57 -0.66 26.78
C VAL A 298 -1.82 -1.09 25.52
N LYS A 299 -2.35 -0.76 24.34
CA LYS A 299 -1.83 -1.16 23.03
C LYS A 299 -1.73 0.07 22.10
N CYS A 300 -0.55 0.68 22.03
CA CYS A 300 -0.28 1.88 21.24
C CYS A 300 0.54 1.61 19.97
N SER A 301 0.67 2.64 19.13
CA SER A 301 1.54 2.69 17.95
C SER A 301 2.86 3.39 18.26
N GLY A 302 3.97 2.86 17.75
CA GLY A 302 5.25 3.56 17.71
C GLY A 302 5.29 4.58 16.57
N PHE A 303 6.35 5.39 16.48
CA PHE A 303 6.40 6.51 15.53
C PHE A 303 6.47 6.08 14.06
N LEU A 304 7.04 4.92 13.74
CA LEU A 304 7.06 4.39 12.37
C LEU A 304 5.62 4.03 11.96
N LEU A 305 4.93 3.26 12.79
CA LEU A 305 3.56 2.83 12.48
C LEU A 305 2.58 4.01 12.53
N ALA A 306 2.70 4.92 13.50
CA ALA A 306 1.89 6.14 13.58
C ALA A 306 2.09 7.03 12.34
N LYS A 307 3.33 7.23 11.87
CA LYS A 307 3.60 7.99 10.64
C LYS A 307 2.96 7.37 9.41
N GLU A 308 3.01 6.04 9.27
CA GLU A 308 2.35 5.33 8.18
C GLU A 308 0.84 5.59 8.21
N LEU A 309 0.18 5.44 9.36
CA LEU A 309 -1.26 5.73 9.52
C LEU A 309 -1.60 7.20 9.24
N ASP A 310 -0.83 8.15 9.78
CA ASP A 310 -1.04 9.60 9.60
C ASP A 310 -0.94 10.02 8.12
N TYR A 311 -0.15 9.31 7.30
CA TYR A 311 -0.05 9.59 5.87
C TYR A 311 -1.08 8.83 5.02
N PHE A 312 -1.49 7.61 5.40
CA PHE A 312 -2.59 6.94 4.71
C PHE A 312 -3.95 7.57 5.01
N ALA A 313 -4.19 8.11 6.21
CA ALA A 313 -5.42 8.85 6.53
C ALA A 313 -5.60 10.10 5.64
N LYS A 314 -4.52 10.86 5.42
CA LYS A 314 -4.46 12.01 4.48
C LYS A 314 -4.70 11.63 3.01
N VAL A 315 -4.69 10.35 2.68
CA VAL A 315 -4.91 9.81 1.33
C VAL A 315 -6.29 9.17 1.20
N VAL A 316 -6.73 8.43 2.22
CA VAL A 316 -7.89 7.53 2.15
C VAL A 316 -9.17 8.17 2.70
N ASP A 317 -9.06 8.97 3.76
CA ASP A 317 -10.22 9.42 4.55
C ASP A 317 -10.67 10.84 4.18
N ALA A 318 -9.73 11.77 4.09
CA ALA A 318 -10.01 13.18 3.76
C ALA A 318 -8.88 13.84 2.92
N PRO A 319 -8.61 13.36 1.69
CA PRO A 319 -7.52 13.87 0.86
C PRO A 319 -7.82 15.24 0.23
N THR A 320 -6.78 16.06 0.07
CA THR A 320 -6.86 17.34 -0.66
C THR A 320 -6.90 17.07 -2.16
N ARG A 321 -8.03 17.40 -2.80
CA ARG A 321 -8.24 17.22 -4.25
C ARG A 321 -7.52 18.29 -5.10
N PRO A 322 -7.09 17.98 -6.34
CA PRO A 322 -7.21 16.68 -7.02
C PRO A 322 -6.29 15.61 -6.45
N VAL A 323 -6.78 14.37 -6.40
CA VAL A 323 -6.04 13.18 -5.97
C VAL A 323 -5.67 12.35 -7.20
N CYS A 324 -4.38 12.08 -7.40
CA CYS A 324 -3.88 11.20 -8.45
C CYS A 324 -3.41 9.86 -7.87
N GLY A 325 -4.02 8.76 -8.33
CA GLY A 325 -3.53 7.40 -8.12
C GLY A 325 -2.66 6.97 -9.30
N ILE A 326 -1.41 6.61 -9.04
CA ILE A 326 -0.44 6.17 -10.05
C ILE A 326 -0.15 4.69 -9.81
N LEU A 327 -0.46 3.85 -10.79
CA LEU A 327 -0.35 2.40 -10.70
C LEU A 327 0.53 1.85 -11.81
N GLY A 328 1.47 0.96 -11.47
CA GLY A 328 2.36 0.33 -12.44
C GLY A 328 2.85 -1.04 -12.03
N GLY A 329 3.87 -1.56 -12.70
CA GLY A 329 4.36 -2.94 -12.55
C GLY A 329 3.78 -3.91 -13.60
N ALA A 330 3.88 -5.22 -13.34
CA ALA A 330 3.84 -6.24 -14.40
C ALA A 330 2.45 -6.81 -14.76
N LYS A 331 1.46 -6.79 -13.86
CA LYS A 331 0.17 -7.48 -14.02
C LYS A 331 -1.01 -6.66 -13.52
N VAL A 332 -2.18 -6.92 -14.11
CA VAL A 332 -3.45 -6.28 -13.74
C VAL A 332 -4.14 -7.08 -12.63
N ALA A 333 -4.16 -8.42 -12.73
CA ALA A 333 -4.79 -9.35 -11.80
C ALA A 333 -4.35 -9.13 -10.34
N ASP A 334 -3.05 -8.90 -10.13
CA ASP A 334 -2.46 -8.64 -8.81
C ASP A 334 -2.85 -7.28 -8.20
N LYS A 335 -3.55 -6.41 -8.96
CA LYS A 335 -3.92 -5.04 -8.56
C LYS A 335 -5.40 -4.68 -8.75
N ILE A 336 -6.27 -5.62 -9.11
CA ILE A 336 -7.69 -5.31 -9.38
C ILE A 336 -8.40 -4.74 -8.13
N GLN A 337 -8.17 -5.30 -6.94
CA GLN A 337 -8.76 -4.79 -5.70
C GLN A 337 -8.27 -3.37 -5.37
N LEU A 338 -6.99 -3.07 -5.66
CA LEU A 338 -6.39 -1.75 -5.50
C LEU A 338 -7.00 -0.73 -6.46
N ILE A 339 -7.07 -1.05 -7.76
CA ILE A 339 -7.72 -0.22 -8.79
C ILE A 339 -9.16 0.09 -8.37
N MET A 340 -9.94 -0.96 -8.06
CA MET A 340 -11.37 -0.81 -7.79
C MET A 340 -11.65 -0.01 -6.50
N ASN A 341 -10.82 -0.10 -5.46
CA ASN A 341 -10.96 0.73 -4.25
C ASN A 341 -10.44 2.17 -4.43
N LEU A 342 -9.42 2.38 -5.28
CA LEU A 342 -8.93 3.73 -5.60
C LEU A 342 -9.88 4.50 -6.53
N LEU A 343 -10.58 3.83 -7.46
CA LEU A 343 -11.60 4.46 -8.32
C LEU A 343 -12.80 5.03 -7.53
N ASP A 344 -13.00 4.67 -6.27
CA ASP A 344 -13.99 5.31 -5.39
C ASP A 344 -13.48 6.57 -4.69
N LYS A 345 -12.20 6.93 -4.87
CA LYS A 345 -11.47 7.94 -4.06
C LYS A 345 -10.72 8.97 -4.89
N VAL A 346 -9.99 8.56 -5.93
CA VAL A 346 -9.14 9.45 -6.73
C VAL A 346 -9.95 10.32 -7.69
N ASP A 347 -9.36 11.42 -8.18
CA ASP A 347 -9.89 12.22 -9.30
C ASP A 347 -9.23 11.82 -10.63
N ILE A 348 -7.96 11.41 -10.57
CA ILE A 348 -7.14 11.00 -11.71
C ILE A 348 -6.52 9.63 -11.42
N MET A 349 -6.49 8.73 -12.41
CA MET A 349 -5.80 7.45 -12.31
C MET A 349 -4.84 7.25 -13.50
N ILE A 350 -3.53 7.24 -13.23
CA ILE A 350 -2.49 6.87 -14.20
C ILE A 350 -2.23 5.37 -14.08
N ILE A 351 -2.30 4.63 -15.19
CA ILE A 351 -1.87 3.22 -15.27
C ILE A 351 -0.70 3.12 -16.26
N GLY A 352 0.44 2.61 -15.81
CA GLY A 352 1.67 2.42 -16.60
C GLY A 352 2.32 1.06 -16.38
N GLY A 353 3.57 0.88 -16.82
CA GLY A 353 4.30 -0.38 -16.70
C GLY A 353 3.72 -1.51 -17.56
N GLY A 354 4.23 -2.73 -17.35
CA GLY A 354 3.80 -3.94 -18.06
C GLY A 354 2.29 -4.19 -18.04
N MET A 355 1.61 -3.82 -16.95
CA MET A 355 0.15 -3.96 -16.81
C MET A 355 -0.65 -3.09 -17.79
N ALA A 356 -0.09 -1.97 -18.26
CA ALA A 356 -0.77 -1.09 -19.23
C ALA A 356 -0.97 -1.77 -20.59
N PHE A 357 -0.06 -2.66 -21.03
CA PHE A 357 -0.19 -3.37 -22.32
C PHE A 357 -1.44 -4.26 -22.39
N THR A 358 -1.98 -4.70 -21.25
CA THR A 358 -3.29 -5.36 -21.21
C THR A 358 -4.43 -4.40 -21.55
N PHE A 359 -4.41 -3.16 -21.04
CA PHE A 359 -5.41 -2.13 -21.39
C PHE A 359 -5.31 -1.65 -22.84
N ILE A 360 -4.09 -1.63 -23.39
CA ILE A 360 -3.76 -1.23 -24.76
C ILE A 360 -4.20 -2.30 -25.78
N LYS A 361 -3.94 -3.59 -25.49
CA LYS A 361 -4.43 -4.71 -26.31
C LYS A 361 -5.96 -4.83 -26.30
N GLU A 362 -6.60 -4.59 -25.14
CA GLU A 362 -8.06 -4.44 -25.03
C GLU A 362 -8.61 -3.13 -25.66
N ALA A 363 -7.75 -2.30 -26.27
CA ALA A 363 -8.14 -1.20 -27.16
C ALA A 363 -7.89 -1.52 -28.66
N GLY A 364 -7.47 -2.74 -28.99
CA GLY A 364 -7.24 -3.20 -30.37
C GLY A 364 -5.85 -2.89 -30.94
N VAL A 365 -4.91 -2.42 -30.12
CA VAL A 365 -3.54 -2.09 -30.53
C VAL A 365 -2.62 -3.31 -30.37
N ASP A 366 -1.72 -3.54 -31.32
CA ASP A 366 -0.72 -4.62 -31.21
C ASP A 366 0.35 -4.26 -30.16
N ILE A 367 0.69 -5.25 -29.34
CA ILE A 367 1.67 -5.15 -28.25
C ILE A 367 2.89 -6.05 -28.47
N GLY A 368 2.97 -6.78 -29.59
CA GLY A 368 4.07 -7.70 -29.88
C GLY A 368 4.27 -8.73 -28.77
N ASN A 369 5.51 -8.82 -28.27
CA ASN A 369 5.91 -9.73 -27.19
C ASN A 369 5.73 -9.12 -25.77
N SER A 370 5.01 -8.01 -25.63
CA SER A 370 4.79 -7.34 -24.32
C SER A 370 3.93 -8.17 -23.38
N LEU A 371 4.01 -7.87 -22.08
CA LEU A 371 3.25 -8.58 -21.04
C LEU A 371 1.73 -8.44 -21.26
N TYR A 372 1.04 -9.57 -21.22
CA TYR A 372 -0.41 -9.65 -21.34
C TYR A 372 -0.99 -10.51 -20.22
N ASP A 373 -2.04 -10.01 -19.57
CA ASP A 373 -2.69 -10.64 -18.43
C ASP A 373 -4.11 -11.07 -18.81
N GLU A 374 -4.27 -12.32 -19.24
CA GLU A 374 -5.55 -12.86 -19.73
C GLU A 374 -6.66 -12.85 -18.68
N GLU A 375 -6.33 -12.98 -17.39
CA GLU A 375 -7.32 -12.87 -16.31
C GLU A 375 -7.65 -11.41 -16.00
N GLY A 376 -6.65 -10.52 -16.06
CA GLY A 376 -6.83 -9.07 -15.94
C GLY A 376 -7.66 -8.45 -17.06
N ALA A 377 -7.44 -8.89 -18.31
CA ALA A 377 -8.13 -8.39 -19.52
C ALA A 377 -9.65 -8.44 -19.38
N LYS A 378 -10.19 -9.55 -18.85
CA LYS A 378 -11.63 -9.78 -18.61
C LYS A 378 -12.30 -8.70 -17.76
N LEU A 379 -11.53 -7.97 -16.97
CA LEU A 379 -12.00 -6.95 -16.02
C LEU A 379 -11.61 -5.51 -16.44
N VAL A 380 -10.82 -5.34 -17.51
CA VAL A 380 -10.55 -4.01 -18.11
C VAL A 380 -11.84 -3.25 -18.49
N PRO A 381 -12.90 -3.89 -19.05
CA PRO A 381 -14.16 -3.19 -19.33
C PRO A 381 -14.87 -2.69 -18.07
N GLU A 382 -14.83 -3.46 -16.97
CA GLU A 382 -15.42 -3.07 -15.69
C GLU A 382 -14.66 -1.90 -15.05
N ILE A 383 -13.32 -1.92 -15.12
CA ILE A 383 -12.45 -0.85 -14.64
C ILE A 383 -12.70 0.46 -15.42
N LYS A 384 -12.74 0.40 -16.77
CA LYS A 384 -13.04 1.57 -17.62
C LYS A 384 -14.43 2.14 -17.30
N LYS A 385 -15.45 1.28 -17.27
CA LYS A 385 -16.83 1.66 -16.92
C LYS A 385 -16.93 2.28 -15.52
N LYS A 386 -16.25 1.73 -14.51
CA LYS A 386 -16.26 2.30 -13.15
C LYS A 386 -15.55 3.66 -13.10
N ALA A 387 -14.47 3.85 -13.85
CA ALA A 387 -13.81 5.16 -13.95
C ALA A 387 -14.76 6.22 -14.55
N GLU A 388 -15.46 5.88 -15.63
CA GLU A 388 -16.49 6.73 -16.25
C GLU A 388 -17.65 7.04 -15.28
N GLU A 389 -18.21 6.02 -14.60
CA GLU A 389 -19.28 6.18 -13.60
C GLU A 389 -18.87 7.02 -12.38
N LYS A 390 -17.57 7.17 -12.13
CA LYS A 390 -16.99 7.93 -11.00
C LYS A 390 -16.43 9.30 -11.43
N GLY A 391 -16.38 9.58 -12.74
CA GLY A 391 -15.78 10.80 -13.28
C GLY A 391 -14.25 10.85 -13.14
N VAL A 392 -13.57 9.69 -13.04
CA VAL A 392 -12.12 9.60 -12.89
C VAL A 392 -11.42 9.75 -14.25
N GLU A 393 -10.45 10.67 -14.33
CA GLU A 393 -9.58 10.81 -15.51
C GLU A 393 -8.62 9.61 -15.58
N LEU A 394 -8.94 8.60 -16.39
CA LEU A 394 -8.12 7.41 -16.59
C LEU A 394 -7.07 7.65 -17.70
N ILE A 395 -5.81 7.76 -17.29
CA ILE A 395 -4.66 8.02 -18.17
C ILE A 395 -3.90 6.71 -18.40
N LEU A 396 -3.69 6.40 -19.69
CA LEU A 396 -2.92 5.26 -20.19
C LEU A 396 -1.77 5.78 -21.08
N PRO A 397 -0.67 5.01 -21.26
CA PRO A 397 0.43 5.42 -22.11
C PRO A 397 -0.03 5.42 -23.58
N VAL A 398 0.34 6.46 -24.31
CA VAL A 398 0.03 6.64 -25.74
C VAL A 398 1.22 6.30 -26.64
N ASP A 399 2.40 6.18 -26.07
CA ASP A 399 3.66 5.79 -26.70
C ASP A 399 4.57 5.02 -25.73
N PHE A 400 5.50 4.23 -26.28
CA PHE A 400 6.24 3.21 -25.55
C PHE A 400 7.70 3.15 -26.03
N VAL A 401 8.62 2.89 -25.10
CA VAL A 401 10.00 2.50 -25.40
C VAL A 401 10.06 0.97 -25.47
N CYS A 402 10.43 0.45 -26.63
CA CYS A 402 10.39 -0.97 -26.97
C CYS A 402 11.79 -1.54 -27.18
N SER A 403 11.97 -2.82 -26.84
CA SER A 403 13.22 -3.56 -27.04
C SER A 403 12.97 -4.86 -27.79
N SER A 404 13.93 -5.33 -28.58
CA SER A 404 13.87 -6.67 -29.22
C SER A 404 14.03 -7.84 -28.24
N LYS A 405 14.40 -7.58 -26.98
CA LYS A 405 14.51 -8.58 -25.90
C LYS A 405 14.54 -7.92 -24.51
N PHE A 406 14.26 -8.69 -23.47
CA PHE A 406 14.38 -8.24 -22.08
C PHE A 406 15.85 -8.25 -21.64
N GLY A 407 16.47 -7.07 -21.55
CA GLY A 407 17.89 -6.88 -21.18
C GLY A 407 18.48 -5.60 -21.80
N ASP A 408 19.61 -5.16 -21.27
CA ASP A 408 20.29 -3.92 -21.68
C ASP A 408 20.96 -3.98 -23.06
N ASP A 409 21.06 -5.17 -23.68
CA ASP A 409 21.73 -5.42 -24.95
C ASP A 409 20.75 -5.63 -26.15
N GLY A 410 19.50 -5.17 -25.98
CA GLY A 410 18.46 -5.18 -27.01
C GLY A 410 18.57 -4.06 -28.04
N GLU A 411 17.98 -4.27 -29.23
CA GLU A 411 17.74 -3.18 -30.17
C GLU A 411 16.57 -2.34 -29.64
N ILE A 412 16.72 -1.02 -29.56
CA ILE A 412 15.69 -0.11 -29.05
C ILE A 412 14.89 0.48 -30.22
N LYS A 413 13.56 0.49 -30.10
CA LYS A 413 12.63 1.17 -31.02
C LYS A 413 11.54 1.89 -30.21
N GLU A 414 10.85 2.82 -30.85
CA GLU A 414 9.64 3.44 -30.32
C GLU A 414 8.41 2.76 -30.93
N GLY A 415 7.28 2.83 -30.22
CA GLY A 415 5.95 2.47 -30.74
C GLY A 415 4.88 3.36 -30.12
N ASP A 416 3.74 3.51 -30.78
CA ASP A 416 2.61 4.29 -30.25
C ASP A 416 1.25 3.66 -30.57
N MET A 417 0.16 4.26 -30.07
CA MET A 417 -1.21 3.76 -30.26
C MET A 417 -1.66 3.65 -31.74
N SER A 418 -0.91 4.20 -32.69
CA SER A 418 -1.18 4.08 -34.14
C SER A 418 -0.31 3.01 -34.83
N THR A 419 0.90 2.76 -34.35
CA THR A 419 1.81 1.73 -34.90
C THR A 419 1.72 0.38 -34.19
N GLY A 420 1.26 0.38 -32.94
CA GLY A 420 1.53 -0.70 -31.99
C GLY A 420 3.00 -0.78 -31.58
N VAL A 421 3.31 -1.82 -30.80
CA VAL A 421 4.70 -2.25 -30.54
C VAL A 421 5.23 -3.00 -31.78
N PRO A 422 6.47 -2.73 -32.25
CA PRO A 422 7.00 -3.40 -33.44
C PRO A 422 7.04 -4.94 -33.35
N GLU A 423 6.89 -5.63 -34.48
CA GLU A 423 6.91 -7.11 -34.52
C GLU A 423 8.20 -7.68 -33.91
N GLY A 424 8.05 -8.63 -32.99
CA GLY A 424 9.16 -9.24 -32.25
C GLY A 424 9.64 -8.44 -31.03
N PHE A 425 9.26 -7.17 -30.89
CA PHE A 425 9.65 -6.31 -29.77
C PHE A 425 8.66 -6.42 -28.60
N LEU A 426 9.09 -5.95 -27.42
CA LEU A 426 8.26 -5.75 -26.25
C LEU A 426 8.48 -4.34 -25.65
N GLY A 427 7.41 -3.70 -25.20
CA GLY A 427 7.45 -2.41 -24.51
C GLY A 427 7.93 -2.56 -23.06
N LEU A 428 8.89 -1.72 -22.65
CA LEU A 428 9.58 -1.83 -21.37
C LEU A 428 9.61 -0.53 -20.55
N ASP A 429 9.32 0.64 -21.14
CA ASP A 429 9.07 1.91 -20.43
C ASP A 429 8.07 2.77 -21.23
N ILE A 430 7.53 3.81 -20.61
CA ILE A 430 6.61 4.76 -21.26
C ILE A 430 7.36 5.76 -22.15
N GLY A 431 6.77 6.13 -23.28
CA GLY A 431 7.36 7.06 -24.26
C GLY A 431 7.23 8.55 -23.87
N PRO A 432 7.89 9.44 -24.61
CA PRO A 432 7.97 10.87 -24.27
C PRO A 432 6.62 11.61 -24.26
N LYS A 433 5.62 11.22 -25.08
CA LYS A 433 4.28 11.82 -25.06
C LYS A 433 3.55 11.42 -23.77
N SER A 434 3.62 10.14 -23.41
CA SER A 434 3.03 9.57 -22.20
C SER A 434 3.64 10.16 -20.93
N ILE A 435 4.96 10.34 -20.93
CA ILE A 435 5.68 11.06 -19.87
C ILE A 435 5.13 12.46 -19.69
N ALA A 436 4.96 13.24 -20.76
CA ALA A 436 4.43 14.60 -20.69
C ALA A 436 2.98 14.66 -20.16
N MET A 437 2.12 13.73 -20.60
CA MET A 437 0.73 13.61 -20.10
C MET A 437 0.68 13.29 -18.60
N ASN A 438 1.49 12.33 -18.15
CA ASN A 438 1.59 11.97 -16.73
C ASN A 438 2.13 13.14 -15.89
N ASP A 439 3.16 13.83 -16.40
CA ASP A 439 3.74 15.03 -15.78
C ASP A 439 2.69 16.14 -15.57
N GLU A 440 1.82 16.38 -16.56
CA GLU A 440 0.72 17.35 -16.45
C GLU A 440 -0.30 16.95 -15.38
N ALA A 441 -0.69 15.67 -15.31
CA ALA A 441 -1.61 15.16 -14.31
C ALA A 441 -1.05 15.28 -12.88
N ILE A 442 0.23 14.97 -12.70
CA ILE A 442 0.94 15.17 -11.42
C ILE A 442 0.95 16.66 -11.04
N LYS A 443 1.28 17.57 -11.97
CA LYS A 443 1.32 19.04 -11.75
C LYS A 443 -0.04 19.64 -11.37
N LYS A 444 -1.15 19.03 -11.80
CA LYS A 444 -2.52 19.42 -11.43
C LYS A 444 -2.94 18.91 -10.03
N SER A 445 -2.23 17.93 -9.47
CA SER A 445 -2.63 17.20 -8.27
C SER A 445 -2.20 17.88 -6.96
N LYS A 446 -2.94 17.62 -5.88
CA LYS A 446 -2.65 18.06 -4.49
C LYS A 446 -2.43 16.91 -3.52
N THR A 447 -2.94 15.72 -3.83
CA THR A 447 -2.58 14.46 -3.16
C THR A 447 -2.20 13.43 -4.22
N ILE A 448 -1.10 12.70 -4.01
CA ILE A 448 -0.54 11.75 -4.97
C ILE A 448 -0.24 10.43 -4.25
N VAL A 449 -0.71 9.33 -4.82
CA VAL A 449 -0.47 7.96 -4.32
C VAL A 449 0.20 7.17 -5.42
N TRP A 450 1.42 6.68 -5.22
CA TRP A 450 2.14 5.94 -6.27
C TRP A 450 2.50 4.52 -5.82
N ASN A 451 2.01 3.52 -6.56
CA ASN A 451 2.30 2.11 -6.37
C ASN A 451 2.63 1.38 -7.70
N GLY A 452 3.93 1.29 -8.01
CA GLY A 452 4.49 0.52 -9.13
C GLY A 452 5.20 1.40 -10.18
N PRO A 453 6.46 1.07 -10.56
CA PRO A 453 7.19 1.73 -11.65
C PRO A 453 6.45 1.75 -13.00
N MET A 454 6.81 2.71 -13.84
CA MET A 454 6.24 2.91 -15.20
C MET A 454 6.96 2.09 -16.28
N GLY A 455 8.13 1.55 -15.95
CA GLY A 455 8.97 0.73 -16.81
C GLY A 455 9.92 -0.13 -15.98
N VAL A 456 10.81 -0.87 -16.65
CA VAL A 456 11.85 -1.72 -16.04
C VAL A 456 13.01 -0.85 -15.54
N PHE A 457 12.72 -0.07 -14.50
CA PHE A 457 13.60 0.99 -13.99
C PHE A 457 14.94 0.51 -13.42
N GLU A 458 15.11 -0.80 -13.27
CA GLU A 458 16.38 -1.45 -12.96
C GLU A 458 17.41 -1.26 -14.09
N MET A 459 16.95 -1.20 -15.35
CA MET A 459 17.76 -1.05 -16.56
C MET A 459 17.83 0.42 -17.00
N GLU A 460 19.02 0.93 -17.32
CA GLU A 460 19.22 2.36 -17.66
C GLU A 460 18.50 2.77 -18.96
N ALA A 461 18.27 1.83 -19.88
CA ALA A 461 17.50 2.07 -21.09
C ALA A 461 16.00 2.35 -20.83
N PHE A 462 15.46 1.85 -19.71
CA PHE A 462 14.02 1.77 -19.39
C PHE A 462 13.66 2.42 -18.04
N GLU A 463 14.53 3.28 -17.51
CA GLU A 463 14.30 4.02 -16.26
C GLU A 463 13.60 5.37 -16.43
N LYS A 464 13.56 5.93 -17.66
CA LYS A 464 13.29 7.34 -17.93
C LYS A 464 11.90 7.78 -17.49
N GLY A 465 10.87 7.02 -17.81
CA GLY A 465 9.47 7.35 -17.45
C GLY A 465 9.24 7.30 -15.94
N THR A 466 9.81 6.28 -15.29
CA THR A 466 9.78 6.16 -13.82
C THR A 466 10.55 7.32 -13.15
N LYS A 467 11.71 7.69 -13.69
CA LYS A 467 12.57 8.75 -13.15
C LYS A 467 11.96 10.14 -13.30
N GLN A 468 11.48 10.50 -14.50
CA GLN A 468 10.86 11.80 -14.76
C GLN A 468 9.64 12.02 -13.87
N MET A 469 8.77 11.01 -13.72
CA MET A 469 7.61 11.12 -12.82
C MET A 469 8.02 11.25 -11.35
N MET A 470 9.12 10.62 -10.91
CA MET A 470 9.67 10.83 -9.57
C MET A 470 10.16 12.28 -9.37
N GLU A 471 10.89 12.83 -10.35
CA GLU A 471 11.39 14.21 -10.30
C GLU A 471 10.23 15.23 -10.26
N THR A 472 9.17 15.01 -11.05
CA THR A 472 7.96 15.83 -11.02
C THR A 472 7.17 15.70 -9.72
N ILE A 473 7.03 14.49 -9.15
CA ILE A 473 6.38 14.28 -7.84
C ILE A 473 7.17 15.01 -6.74
N VAL A 474 8.50 14.96 -6.77
CA VAL A 474 9.37 15.73 -5.85
C VAL A 474 9.20 17.24 -6.04
N ALA A 475 9.02 17.72 -7.27
CA ALA A 475 8.78 19.14 -7.53
C ALA A 475 7.46 19.62 -6.88
N VAL A 476 6.33 18.97 -7.18
CA VAL A 476 5.02 19.37 -6.63
C VAL A 476 4.92 19.14 -5.11
N THR A 477 5.70 18.20 -4.56
CA THR A 477 5.80 18.00 -3.10
C THR A 477 6.43 19.22 -2.42
N LYS A 478 7.45 19.84 -3.02
CA LYS A 478 8.05 21.09 -2.52
C LYS A 478 7.09 22.28 -2.62
N GLU A 479 6.15 22.23 -3.57
CA GLU A 479 5.05 23.20 -3.70
C GLU A 479 3.87 22.94 -2.74
N GLY A 480 3.96 21.89 -1.90
CA GLY A 480 2.98 21.58 -0.85
C GLY A 480 1.96 20.50 -1.19
N ALA A 481 2.11 19.77 -2.30
CA ALA A 481 1.31 18.56 -2.53
C ALA A 481 1.74 17.42 -1.59
N VAL A 482 0.78 16.58 -1.15
CA VAL A 482 1.07 15.40 -0.33
C VAL A 482 1.39 14.22 -1.24
N SER A 483 2.59 13.67 -1.16
CA SER A 483 3.02 12.49 -1.92
C SER A 483 3.26 11.28 -1.02
N VAL A 484 2.54 10.18 -1.28
CA VAL A 484 2.67 8.90 -0.59
C VAL A 484 3.10 7.83 -1.59
N ILE A 485 4.33 7.35 -1.43
CA ILE A 485 4.91 6.27 -2.25
C ILE A 485 4.71 4.94 -1.52
N GLY A 486 4.25 3.91 -2.24
CA GLY A 486 4.01 2.59 -1.70
C GLY A 486 4.42 1.46 -2.66
N GLY A 487 4.53 0.24 -2.14
CA GLY A 487 5.06 -0.91 -2.88
C GLY A 487 6.60 -0.93 -2.90
N GLY A 488 7.18 -2.14 -2.88
CA GLY A 488 8.62 -2.33 -2.71
C GLY A 488 9.45 -1.76 -3.86
N ASP A 489 8.96 -1.89 -5.09
CA ASP A 489 9.68 -1.49 -6.30
C ASP A 489 9.70 0.05 -6.43
N THR A 490 8.58 0.71 -6.14
CA THR A 490 8.49 2.19 -6.09
C THR A 490 9.35 2.78 -4.97
N ALA A 491 9.39 2.14 -3.80
CA ALA A 491 10.30 2.54 -2.72
C ALA A 491 11.78 2.30 -3.07
N THR A 492 12.07 1.26 -3.86
CA THR A 492 13.41 0.99 -4.41
C THR A 492 13.80 2.05 -5.45
N ALA A 493 12.86 2.50 -6.29
CA ALA A 493 13.06 3.65 -7.19
C ALA A 493 13.32 4.95 -6.40
N CYS A 494 12.57 5.22 -5.32
CA CYS A 494 12.89 6.35 -4.42
C CYS A 494 14.31 6.30 -3.88
N LYS A 495 14.81 5.09 -3.54
CA LYS A 495 16.19 4.92 -3.07
C LYS A 495 17.22 5.00 -4.21
N LYS A 496 16.91 4.54 -5.43
CA LYS A 496 17.80 4.65 -6.60
C LYS A 496 18.03 6.10 -7.03
N TYR A 497 17.05 6.98 -6.82
CA TYR A 497 17.10 8.39 -7.24
C TYR A 497 17.32 9.38 -6.07
N ASP A 498 17.67 8.88 -4.88
CA ASP A 498 17.82 9.67 -3.65
C ASP A 498 16.62 10.59 -3.36
N THR A 499 15.38 10.10 -3.47
CA THR A 499 14.15 10.90 -3.24
C THR A 499 13.33 10.51 -2.02
N VAL A 500 13.78 9.55 -1.21
CA VAL A 500 13.09 9.04 -0.01
C VAL A 500 12.72 10.18 0.98
N ASP A 501 13.63 11.14 1.14
CA ASP A 501 13.55 12.35 1.97
C ASP A 501 12.95 13.57 1.24
N LYS A 502 12.62 13.43 -0.05
CA LYS A 502 12.13 14.50 -0.93
C LYS A 502 10.64 14.35 -1.30
N VAL A 503 10.03 13.20 -0.97
CA VAL A 503 8.59 12.93 -0.99
C VAL A 503 8.00 13.08 0.42
N SER A 504 6.68 13.28 0.58
CA SER A 504 6.09 13.47 1.92
C SER A 504 6.20 12.20 2.77
N HIS A 505 5.98 11.03 2.15
CA HIS A 505 6.15 9.73 2.79
C HIS A 505 6.50 8.63 1.80
N CYS A 506 7.57 7.89 2.09
CA CYS A 506 7.94 6.65 1.40
C CYS A 506 7.61 5.47 2.33
N SER A 507 6.52 4.76 2.05
CA SER A 507 5.98 3.71 2.91
C SER A 507 6.89 2.47 2.94
N THR A 508 7.15 1.99 4.14
CA THR A 508 7.95 0.78 4.42
C THR A 508 7.10 -0.49 4.47
N GLY A 509 5.77 -0.35 4.53
CA GLY A 509 4.82 -1.43 4.80
C GLY A 509 4.69 -2.49 3.71
N GLY A 510 5.09 -2.19 2.47
CA GLY A 510 5.02 -3.12 1.33
C GLY A 510 3.62 -3.70 1.14
N GLY A 511 3.43 -4.97 1.52
CA GLY A 511 2.13 -5.65 1.48
C GLY A 511 1.08 -5.05 2.42
N ALA A 512 1.48 -4.50 3.58
CA ALA A 512 0.54 -3.81 4.47
C ALA A 512 0.02 -2.51 3.86
N SER A 513 0.89 -1.76 3.19
CA SER A 513 0.54 -0.55 2.42
C SER A 513 -0.43 -0.88 1.29
N LEU A 514 -0.21 -2.01 0.59
CA LEU A 514 -1.09 -2.50 -0.46
C LEU A 514 -2.47 -2.87 0.10
N GLU A 515 -2.54 -3.73 1.12
CA GLU A 515 -3.82 -4.17 1.70
C GLU A 515 -4.63 -3.01 2.28
N LEU A 516 -3.97 -1.99 2.85
CA LEU A 516 -4.64 -0.77 3.31
C LEU A 516 -5.21 0.06 2.14
N LEU A 517 -4.45 0.23 1.06
CA LEU A 517 -4.92 0.91 -0.15
C LEU A 517 -5.97 0.09 -0.95
N GLU A 518 -6.09 -1.22 -0.69
CA GLU A 518 -7.21 -2.07 -1.13
C GLU A 518 -8.45 -1.96 -0.22
N GLY A 519 -8.35 -1.25 0.91
CA GLY A 519 -9.44 -1.06 1.87
C GLY A 519 -9.63 -2.21 2.86
N LYS A 520 -8.62 -3.08 3.03
CA LYS A 520 -8.66 -4.21 3.98
C LYS A 520 -8.35 -3.74 5.40
N LEU A 521 -9.02 -4.35 6.37
CA LEU A 521 -8.74 -4.16 7.79
C LEU A 521 -7.39 -4.82 8.14
N LEU A 522 -6.37 -4.02 8.47
CA LEU A 522 -5.07 -4.51 8.95
C LEU A 522 -5.19 -5.03 10.40
N PRO A 523 -5.07 -6.35 10.69
CA PRO A 523 -5.32 -6.88 12.03
C PRO A 523 -4.44 -6.30 13.13
N GLY A 524 -3.18 -5.98 12.83
CA GLY A 524 -2.23 -5.37 13.77
C GLY A 524 -2.47 -3.89 14.04
N VAL A 525 -3.23 -3.20 13.18
CA VAL A 525 -3.73 -1.83 13.44
C VAL A 525 -5.06 -1.91 14.21
N ALA A 526 -5.94 -2.81 13.79
CA ALA A 526 -7.25 -3.04 14.41
C ALA A 526 -7.16 -3.45 15.89
N ALA A 527 -6.05 -4.08 16.30
CA ALA A 527 -5.79 -4.46 17.68
C ALA A 527 -5.32 -3.31 18.60
N LEU A 528 -4.88 -2.19 18.03
CA LEU A 528 -4.47 -1.01 18.79
C LEU A 528 -5.68 -0.25 19.33
N ASP A 529 -5.50 0.36 20.50
CA ASP A 529 -6.50 1.25 21.10
C ASP A 529 -6.65 2.52 20.26
N ASP A 530 -7.86 3.06 20.19
CA ASP A 530 -8.13 4.33 19.50
C ASP A 530 -7.59 5.53 20.32
N SER A 531 -7.17 6.61 19.67
CA SER A 531 -6.74 7.83 20.39
C SER A 531 -7.94 8.45 21.11
N LYS A 532 -7.68 9.01 22.30
CA LYS A 532 -8.71 9.59 23.20
C LYS A 532 -9.52 10.70 22.53
N ALA A 533 -8.97 11.38 21.52
CA ALA A 533 -9.68 12.37 20.71
C ALA A 533 -10.90 11.83 19.95
N MET A 534 -11.07 10.50 19.87
CA MET A 534 -12.25 9.82 19.32
C MET A 534 -13.16 9.19 20.39
N ALA A 535 -12.81 9.29 21.69
CA ALA A 535 -13.65 8.83 22.80
C ALA A 535 -14.62 9.90 23.31
N ASP A 536 -14.27 11.17 23.09
CA ASP A 536 -15.05 12.36 23.48
C ASP A 536 -15.84 12.99 22.30
N ALA A 537 -15.97 12.28 21.17
CA ALA A 537 -16.52 12.77 19.89
C ALA A 537 -17.60 11.84 19.28
#